data_AF-A0AAV9LHM5-F1
#
_entry.id   AF-A0AAV9LHM5-F1
#
_cell.length_a   1.000
_cell.length_b   1.000
_cell.length_c   1.000
_cell.angle_alpha   90.00
_cell.angle_beta   90.00
_cell.angle_gamma   90.00
#
_symmetry.space_group_name_H-M   'P 1'
#
loop_
_entity.id
_entity.type
_entity.pdbx_description
1 polymer ?
#
loop_
_entity_poly.entity_id
_entity_poly.type
_entity_poly.pdbx_seq_one_letter_code
_entity_poly.pdbx_strand_id
1 'polypeptide(L)'
;MATLLQLMRPWIQHAIAESEARMEQRTKHMMDHKVQAVHKRLYAFESIVLQRLAPTDDVTTLRKEVESLCADIIGLLVPPETEPEFTPTAPIDNMVVDALFGDEMLLPISSRHAGKRPCSSQTSDDIEAWRAHKRKH
;
A
#
# COMPACT_ATOMS: atom_id res chain seq x y z
N MET A 1 9.29 17.01 -19.80
CA MET A 1 8.74 15.67 -19.46
C MET A 1 9.83 14.62 -19.27
N ALA A 2 10.77 14.43 -20.20
CA ALA A 2 11.85 13.43 -20.07
C ALA A 2 12.70 13.57 -18.79
N THR A 3 13.03 14.80 -18.38
CA THR A 3 13.85 15.07 -17.18
C THR A 3 13.18 14.65 -15.87
N LEU A 4 11.85 14.77 -15.79
CA LEU A 4 11.08 14.37 -14.59
C LEU A 4 11.05 12.84 -14.45
N LEU A 5 10.80 12.13 -15.56
CA LEU A 5 10.85 10.67 -15.58
C LEU A 5 12.24 10.15 -15.19
N GLN A 6 13.30 10.85 -15.61
CA GLN A 6 14.66 10.49 -15.28
C GLN A 6 14.98 10.69 -13.78
N LEU A 7 14.42 11.73 -13.15
CA LEU A 7 14.54 11.98 -11.72
C LEU A 7 13.78 10.95 -10.88
N MET A 8 12.60 10.54 -11.33
CA MET A 8 11.75 9.58 -10.60
C MET A 8 12.15 8.12 -10.81
N ARG A 9 12.93 7.81 -11.86
CA ARG A 9 13.31 6.43 -12.21
C ARG A 9 13.90 5.62 -11.04
N PRO A 10 14.85 6.13 -10.24
CA PRO A 10 15.41 5.37 -9.11
C PRO A 10 14.36 5.04 -8.05
N TRP A 11 13.43 5.97 -7.78
CA TRP A 11 12.34 5.80 -6.82
C TRP A 11 11.35 4.73 -7.28
N ILE A 12 11.00 4.75 -8.57
CA ILE A 12 10.12 3.73 -9.16
C ILE A 12 10.78 2.35 -9.06
N GLN A 13 12.07 2.25 -9.41
CA GLN A 13 12.81 0.99 -9.31
C GLN A 13 12.91 0.47 -7.87
N HIS A 14 13.13 1.38 -6.91
CA HIS A 14 13.16 1.03 -5.50
C HIS A 14 11.80 0.50 -5.02
N ALA A 15 10.70 1.18 -5.37
CA ALA A 15 9.35 0.77 -4.99
C ALA A 15 8.96 -0.59 -5.60
N ILE A 16 9.39 -0.87 -6.84
CA ILE A 16 9.19 -2.18 -7.48
C ILE A 16 9.93 -3.25 -6.69
N ALA A 17 11.25 -3.08 -6.47
CA ALA A 17 12.07 -4.05 -5.76
C ALA A 17 11.56 -4.30 -4.33
N GLU A 18 11.11 -3.25 -3.64
CA GLU A 18 10.51 -3.38 -2.32
C GLU A 18 9.19 -4.16 -2.37
N SER A 19 8.33 -3.88 -3.36
CA SER A 19 7.07 -4.61 -3.54
C SER A 19 7.30 -6.10 -3.85
N GLU A 20 8.28 -6.42 -4.68
CA GLU A 20 8.69 -7.80 -5.01
C GLU A 20 9.18 -8.52 -3.76
N ALA A 21 10.09 -7.91 -2.99
CA ALA A 21 10.60 -8.49 -1.75
C ALA A 21 9.47 -8.76 -0.73
N ARG A 22 8.52 -7.82 -0.60
CA ARG A 22 7.35 -8.02 0.28
C ARG A 22 6.45 -9.16 -0.20
N MET A 23 6.21 -9.28 -1.51
CA MET A 23 5.43 -10.39 -2.07
C MET A 23 6.15 -11.72 -1.84
N GLU A 24 7.45 -11.80 -2.10
CA GLU A 24 8.25 -13.00 -1.86
C GLU A 24 8.20 -13.40 -0.38
N GLN A 25 8.41 -12.45 0.53
CA GLN A 25 8.32 -12.71 1.97
C GLN A 25 6.93 -13.22 2.39
N ARG A 26 5.85 -12.64 1.84
CA ARG A 26 4.47 -13.11 2.10
C ARG A 26 4.27 -14.54 1.60
N THR A 27 4.72 -14.86 0.39
CA THR A 27 4.61 -16.22 -0.16
C THR A 27 5.38 -17.23 0.69
N LYS A 28 6.60 -16.88 1.13
CA LYS A 28 7.39 -17.72 2.03
C LYS A 28 6.67 -17.98 3.35
N HIS A 29 6.20 -16.93 4.02
CA HIS A 29 5.46 -17.06 5.28
C HIS A 29 4.18 -17.91 5.12
N MET A 30 3.45 -17.72 4.02
CA MET A 30 2.29 -18.54 3.70
C MET A 30 2.66 -20.02 3.53
N MET A 31 3.75 -20.31 2.81
CA MET A 31 4.24 -21.69 2.67
C MET A 31 4.66 -22.30 4.01
N ASP A 32 5.41 -21.55 4.83
CA ASP A 32 5.82 -22.02 6.15
C ASP A 32 4.61 -22.35 7.04
N HIS A 33 3.57 -21.51 7.00
CA HIS A 33 2.31 -21.79 7.69
C HIS A 33 1.62 -23.05 7.16
N LYS A 34 1.55 -23.25 5.84
CA LYS A 34 0.98 -24.47 5.22
C LYS A 34 1.76 -25.73 5.66
N VAL A 35 3.09 -25.67 5.64
CA VAL A 35 3.95 -26.77 6.08
C VAL A 35 3.71 -27.08 7.55
N GLN A 36 3.62 -26.06 8.40
CA GLN A 36 3.34 -26.25 9.82
C GLN A 36 1.95 -26.86 10.06
N ALA A 37 0.93 -26.45 9.30
CA ALA A 37 -0.42 -27.00 9.40
C ALA A 37 -0.47 -28.49 9.00
N VAL A 38 0.20 -28.86 7.91
CA VAL A 38 0.34 -30.26 7.49
C VAL A 38 1.06 -31.08 8.56
N HIS A 39 2.17 -30.56 9.10
CA HIS A 39 2.93 -31.24 10.14
C HIS A 39 2.08 -31.51 11.39
N LYS A 40 1.29 -30.52 11.83
CA LYS A 40 0.34 -30.69 12.96
C LYS A 40 -0.70 -31.78 12.68
N ARG A 41 -1.24 -31.85 11.45
CA ARG A 41 -2.21 -32.89 11.07
C ARG A 41 -1.60 -34.29 11.08
N LEU A 42 -0.39 -34.44 10.54
CA LEU A 42 0.34 -35.71 10.56
C LEU A 42 0.65 -36.16 11.99
N TYR A 43 1.10 -35.25 12.84
CA TYR A 43 1.37 -35.55 14.24
C TYR A 43 0.11 -35.98 15.01
N ALA A 44 -1.03 -35.32 14.76
CA ALA A 44 -2.31 -35.71 15.35
C ALA A 44 -2.74 -37.11 14.89
N PHE A 45 -2.60 -37.40 13.59
CA PHE A 45 -2.88 -38.72 13.03
C PHE A 45 -1.98 -39.80 13.63
N GLU A 46 -0.67 -39.56 13.72
CA GLU A 46 0.30 -40.48 14.32
C GLU A 46 -0.07 -40.80 15.78
N SER A 47 -0.47 -39.80 16.55
CA SER A 47 -0.93 -40.00 17.93
C SER A 47 -2.16 -40.91 18.01
N ILE A 48 -3.15 -40.72 17.13
CA ILE A 48 -4.35 -41.57 17.07
C ILE A 48 -3.98 -43.00 16.68
N VAL A 49 -3.11 -43.17 15.69
CA VAL A 49 -2.67 -44.48 15.21
C VAL A 49 -1.86 -45.22 16.28
N LEU A 50 -0.88 -44.57 16.90
CA LEU A 50 -0.04 -45.17 17.94
C LEU A 50 -0.84 -45.55 19.20
N GLN A 51 -1.82 -44.75 19.59
CA GLN A 51 -2.71 -45.10 20.72
C GLN A 51 -3.59 -46.32 20.43
N ARG A 52 -3.94 -46.55 19.16
CA ARG A 52 -4.88 -47.60 18.73
C ARG A 52 -4.23 -48.86 18.19
N LEU A 53 -2.92 -48.89 18.01
CA LEU A 53 -2.14 -50.05 17.54
C LEU A 53 -2.12 -51.25 18.51
N ALA A 54 -2.85 -51.21 19.62
CA ALA A 54 -3.21 -52.42 20.36
C ALA A 54 -4.12 -53.30 19.50
N PRO A 55 -3.84 -54.61 19.35
CA PRO A 55 -4.43 -55.47 18.32
C PRO A 55 -5.93 -55.66 18.55
N THR A 56 -6.72 -54.75 17.98
CA THR A 56 -8.17 -54.85 17.89
C THR A 56 -8.53 -54.41 16.49
N ASP A 57 -9.20 -55.28 15.74
CA ASP A 57 -9.36 -55.30 14.28
C ASP A 57 -10.14 -54.13 13.65
N ASP A 58 -10.01 -52.91 14.15
CA ASP A 58 -10.77 -51.76 13.64
C ASP A 58 -10.09 -51.07 12.45
N VAL A 59 -9.88 -51.87 11.40
CA VAL A 59 -9.44 -51.42 10.07
C VAL A 59 -10.41 -50.36 9.50
N THR A 60 -11.69 -50.45 9.86
CA THR A 60 -12.72 -49.53 9.34
C THR A 60 -12.54 -48.12 9.86
N THR A 61 -12.18 -47.97 11.13
CA THR A 61 -11.91 -46.66 11.71
C THR A 61 -10.58 -46.10 11.22
N LEU A 62 -9.53 -46.92 11.11
CA LEU A 62 -8.26 -46.47 10.50
C LEU A 62 -8.49 -45.90 9.09
N ARG A 63 -9.33 -46.56 8.28
CA ARG A 63 -9.69 -46.07 6.94
C ARG A 63 -10.33 -44.68 6.99
N LYS A 64 -11.28 -44.45 7.90
CA LYS A 64 -11.92 -43.14 8.08
C LYS A 64 -10.93 -42.05 8.52
N GLU A 65 -10.00 -42.37 9.41
CA GLU A 65 -8.97 -41.42 9.85
C GLU A 65 -8.04 -41.04 8.69
N VAL A 66 -7.67 -42.00 7.84
CA VAL A 66 -6.89 -41.73 6.61
C VAL A 66 -7.69 -40.89 5.63
N GLU A 67 -8.97 -41.20 5.39
CA GLU A 67 -9.85 -40.40 4.53
C GLU A 67 -9.97 -38.95 5.03
N SER A 68 -10.11 -38.75 6.34
CA SER A 68 -10.13 -37.41 6.97
C SER A 68 -8.80 -36.69 6.77
N LEU A 69 -7.68 -37.34 7.06
CA LEU A 69 -6.35 -36.76 6.88
C LEU A 69 -6.11 -36.32 5.43
N CYS A 70 -6.53 -37.14 4.46
CA CYS A 70 -6.47 -36.78 3.04
C CYS A 70 -7.30 -35.54 2.73
N ALA A 71 -8.56 -35.47 3.19
CA ALA A 71 -9.41 -34.31 2.98
C ALA A 71 -8.80 -33.02 3.57
N ASP A 72 -8.21 -33.11 4.76
CA ASP A 72 -7.56 -31.99 5.43
C ASP A 72 -6.32 -31.50 4.69
N ILE A 73 -5.44 -32.42 4.28
CA ILE A 73 -4.23 -32.07 3.52
C ILE A 73 -4.62 -31.44 2.18
N ILE A 74 -5.61 -32.00 1.49
CA ILE A 74 -6.13 -31.44 0.24
C ILE A 74 -6.63 -30.01 0.48
N GLY A 75 -7.49 -29.80 1.48
CA GLY A 75 -8.02 -28.48 1.84
C GLY A 75 -6.93 -27.47 2.20
N LEU A 76 -5.86 -27.91 2.88
CA LEU A 76 -4.71 -27.07 3.18
C LEU A 76 -3.85 -26.75 1.96
N LEU A 77 -3.83 -27.61 0.93
CA LEU A 77 -3.05 -27.37 -0.28
C LEU A 77 -3.76 -26.44 -1.26
N VAL A 78 -5.10 -26.37 -1.23
CA VAL A 78 -5.88 -25.42 -2.03
C VAL A 78 -5.31 -24.00 -1.82
N PRO A 79 -4.94 -23.29 -2.89
CA PRO A 79 -4.52 -21.91 -2.79
C PRO A 79 -5.64 -21.09 -2.16
N PRO A 80 -5.38 -20.24 -1.14
CA PRO A 80 -6.36 -19.26 -0.74
C PRO A 80 -6.66 -18.41 -1.97
N GLU A 81 -7.94 -18.23 -2.28
CA GLU A 81 -8.40 -17.39 -3.37
C GLU A 81 -7.86 -15.98 -3.12
N THR A 82 -6.76 -15.66 -3.80
CA THR A 82 -6.16 -14.35 -3.75
C THR A 82 -7.08 -13.43 -4.53
N GLU A 83 -8.06 -12.83 -3.87
CA GLU A 83 -8.38 -11.46 -4.21
C GLU A 83 -7.26 -10.61 -3.61
N PRO A 84 -6.34 -10.05 -4.41
CA PRO A 84 -5.63 -8.87 -4.00
C PRO A 84 -6.65 -7.74 -4.04
N GLU A 85 -7.58 -7.72 -3.09
CA GLU A 85 -8.31 -6.52 -2.79
C GLU A 85 -7.26 -5.57 -2.20
N PHE A 86 -6.71 -4.72 -3.06
CA PHE A 86 -6.09 -3.47 -2.63
C PHE A 86 -7.20 -2.59 -2.06
N THR A 87 -7.87 -3.03 -0.99
CA THR A 87 -8.67 -2.16 -0.13
C THR A 87 -7.64 -1.47 0.75
N PRO A 88 -7.34 -0.18 0.53
CA PRO A 88 -6.57 0.58 1.50
C PRO A 88 -7.50 0.72 2.71
N THR A 89 -7.36 -0.14 3.71
CA THR A 89 -8.12 -0.04 4.98
C THR A 89 -7.57 1.08 5.88
N ALA A 90 -7.06 2.17 5.29
CA ALA A 90 -6.76 3.42 5.97
C ALA A 90 -6.70 4.56 4.92
N PRO A 91 -7.46 5.66 5.10
CA PRO A 91 -7.37 6.82 4.23
C PRO A 91 -6.17 7.69 4.63
N ILE A 92 -4.96 7.28 4.26
CA ILE A 92 -3.72 8.06 4.46
C ILE A 92 -2.82 7.70 3.25
N ASP A 93 -2.85 8.43 2.13
CA ASP A 93 -2.08 9.68 1.93
C ASP A 93 -2.67 10.54 0.79
N ASN A 94 -3.97 10.87 0.85
CA ASN A 94 -4.50 11.95 0.00
C ASN A 94 -4.09 13.34 0.53
N MET A 95 -3.65 13.44 1.79
CA MET A 95 -3.21 14.70 2.40
C MET A 95 -1.95 15.27 1.73
N VAL A 96 -1.07 14.42 1.20
CA VAL A 96 0.18 14.86 0.54
C VAL A 96 -0.10 15.37 -0.88
N VAL A 97 -1.03 14.74 -1.62
CA VAL A 97 -1.47 15.24 -2.94
C VAL A 97 -2.36 16.48 -2.83
N ASP A 98 -3.21 16.56 -1.80
CA ASP A 98 -4.01 17.77 -1.54
C ASP A 98 -3.12 18.94 -1.07
N ALA A 99 -2.02 18.70 -0.34
CA ALA A 99 -1.06 19.75 0.00
C ALA A 99 -0.18 20.21 -1.18
N LEU A 100 0.04 19.34 -2.19
CA LEU A 100 0.84 19.67 -3.37
C LEU A 100 0.03 20.43 -4.44
N PHE A 101 -1.31 20.24 -4.46
CA PHE A 101 -2.20 20.80 -5.50
C PHE A 101 -3.34 21.68 -4.96
N GLY A 102 -3.51 21.80 -3.65
CA GLY A 102 -4.68 22.42 -3.02
C GLY A 102 -4.37 23.65 -2.17
N ASP A 103 -3.74 24.70 -2.73
CA ASP A 103 -4.09 26.09 -2.38
C ASP A 103 -3.57 27.10 -3.42
N GLU A 104 -4.40 27.44 -4.41
CA GLU A 104 -4.68 28.80 -4.90
C GLU A 104 -5.50 28.75 -6.21
N MET A 105 -6.76 28.34 -6.10
CA MET A 105 -7.83 28.84 -6.97
C MET A 105 -8.93 29.38 -6.07
N LEU A 106 -8.64 30.51 -5.40
CA LEU A 106 -9.71 31.36 -4.94
C LEU A 106 -10.35 31.99 -6.18
N LEU A 107 -11.50 31.44 -6.58
CA LEU A 107 -12.40 32.11 -7.51
C LEU A 107 -12.54 33.58 -7.09
N PRO A 108 -12.40 34.54 -8.04
CA PRO A 108 -12.52 35.95 -7.73
C PRO A 108 -13.92 36.21 -7.18
N ILE A 109 -13.92 36.68 -5.94
CA ILE A 109 -15.07 36.97 -5.10
C ILE A 109 -16.00 37.93 -5.86
N SER A 110 -17.14 37.42 -6.30
CA SER A 110 -18.28 38.25 -6.68
C SER A 110 -19.24 38.33 -5.48
N SER A 111 -19.12 39.39 -4.69
CA SER A 111 -20.23 39.86 -3.85
C SER A 111 -20.08 41.35 -3.54
N ARG A 112 -21.00 42.14 -4.09
CA ARG A 112 -21.21 43.56 -3.78
C ARG A 112 -21.87 43.67 -2.40
N HIS A 113 -21.29 44.44 -1.47
CA HIS A 113 -22.04 45.40 -0.65
C HIS A 113 -21.12 46.47 -0.04
N ALA A 114 -21.56 47.71 -0.15
CA ALA A 114 -21.00 48.97 0.32
C ALA A 114 -20.59 49.04 1.80
N GLY A 115 -19.55 49.84 2.09
CA GLY A 115 -19.21 50.24 3.47
C GLY A 115 -18.00 51.19 3.65
N LYS A 116 -18.09 52.41 3.11
CA LYS A 116 -17.49 53.70 3.55
C LYS A 116 -15.98 53.82 3.89
N ARG A 117 -15.35 54.79 3.19
CA ARG A 117 -14.03 55.45 3.43
C ARG A 117 -13.90 56.06 4.84
N PRO A 118 -12.65 56.31 5.32
CA PRO A 118 -12.04 57.66 5.24
C PRO A 118 -10.55 57.68 4.77
N CYS A 119 -10.21 58.47 3.73
CA CYS A 119 -9.36 59.69 3.72
C CYS A 119 -7.86 59.47 4.07
N SER A 120 -6.97 59.41 3.07
CA SER A 120 -6.01 60.46 2.61
C SER A 120 -5.06 60.96 3.71
N SER A 121 -3.74 61.02 3.58
CA SER A 121 -2.89 61.43 2.45
C SER A 121 -1.44 61.28 2.90
N GLN A 122 -0.51 60.79 2.08
CA GLN A 122 0.89 61.19 2.23
C GLN A 122 1.66 61.13 0.91
N THR A 123 1.99 62.32 0.45
CA THR A 123 2.96 62.70 -0.57
C THR A 123 4.29 61.97 -0.41
N SER A 124 4.82 61.47 -1.52
CA SER A 124 6.27 61.37 -1.73
C SER A 124 6.52 61.36 -3.24
N ASP A 125 6.73 62.56 -3.78
CA ASP A 125 7.63 62.70 -4.93
C ASP A 125 9.02 62.21 -4.48
N ASP A 126 9.76 61.47 -5.31
CA ASP A 126 10.85 62.05 -6.10
C ASP A 126 11.80 60.96 -6.70
N ILE A 127 12.22 61.22 -7.94
CA ILE A 127 13.43 60.80 -8.68
C ILE A 127 13.81 59.30 -8.77
N GLU A 128 13.70 58.71 -9.98
CA GLU A 128 14.89 58.15 -10.65
C GLU A 128 14.72 58.01 -12.18
N ALA A 129 14.93 59.12 -12.88
CA ALA A 129 15.20 59.12 -14.32
C ALA A 129 16.72 58.97 -14.54
N TRP A 130 17.24 57.74 -14.45
CA TRP A 130 18.59 57.41 -14.92
C TRP A 130 18.54 56.39 -16.05
N ARG A 131 18.29 56.86 -17.27
CA ARG A 131 18.73 56.17 -18.49
C ARG A 131 19.17 57.19 -19.54
N ALA A 132 20.48 57.41 -19.63
CA ALA A 132 21.09 57.95 -20.84
C ALA A 132 22.34 57.14 -21.19
N HIS A 133 22.16 56.33 -22.24
CA HIS A 133 23.14 55.47 -22.88
C HIS A 133 24.39 56.24 -23.31
N LYS A 134 25.57 55.76 -22.89
CA LYS A 134 26.83 56.03 -23.56
C LYS A 134 26.98 55.02 -24.69
N ARG A 135 26.87 55.44 -25.95
CA ARG A 135 27.27 54.64 -27.10
C ARG A 135 28.09 55.50 -28.06
N LYS A 136 29.31 55.02 -28.32
CA LYS A 136 30.27 55.50 -29.30
C LYS A 136 29.68 55.39 -30.72
N HIS A 137 29.76 56.44 -31.52
CA HIS A 137 30.57 56.52 -32.74
C HIS A 137 30.37 57.88 -33.41
#